data_AF-A0A2V5WJC4-F1
#
_entry.id   AF-A0A2V5WJC4-F1
#
_cell.length_a   1.000
_cell.length_b   1.000
_cell.length_c   1.000
_cell.angle_alpha   90.00
_cell.angle_beta   90.00
_cell.angle_gamma   90.00
#
_symmetry.space_group_name_H-M   'P 1'
#
loop_
_entity.id
_entity.type
_entity.pdbx_description
1 polymer ?
#
loop_
_entity_poly.entity_id
_entity_poly.type
_entity_poly.pdbx_seq_one_letter_code
_entity_poly.pdbx_strand_id
1 'polypeptide(L)'
;MQRSFIGAAEKNRRQLHALLHVGALAMAVPTIDALSAEADESVKRDKSKYTLFDPTPREWMRELQTDRPDKTESPFTVDAGHFQVEADILNYAYDRHNAARTDTRVETVSIAPMNLKVGLRNDVDLQLGLETYLSVRTHDLASGTVQRNRGFGDVLLRAKWNAWGNDGGATAFGVMP
;
A
#
# COMPACT_ATOMS: atom_id res chain seq x y z
N MET A 1 57.78 -44.86 -38.37
CA MET A 1 58.30 -46.23 -38.19
C MET A 1 58.24 -46.55 -36.69
N GLN A 2 57.57 -47.64 -36.31
CA GLN A 2 57.53 -48.31 -34.97
C GLN A 2 57.05 -47.50 -33.74
N ARG A 3 55.89 -47.82 -33.15
CA ARG A 3 55.53 -48.88 -32.18
C ARG A 3 55.90 -48.55 -30.72
N SER A 4 54.83 -48.34 -29.91
CA SER A 4 54.55 -48.75 -28.50
C SER A 4 55.68 -48.70 -27.44
N PHE A 5 55.49 -48.28 -26.18
CA PHE A 5 54.51 -48.79 -25.20
C PHE A 5 54.59 -48.04 -23.83
N ILE A 6 53.46 -48.07 -23.11
CA ILE A 6 53.25 -48.18 -21.63
C ILE A 6 53.53 -46.98 -20.71
N GLY A 7 52.49 -46.61 -19.94
CA GLY A 7 52.62 -45.90 -18.66
C GLY A 7 51.25 -45.44 -18.13
N ALA A 8 50.55 -46.32 -17.41
CA ALA A 8 49.22 -46.10 -16.86
C ALA A 8 49.17 -45.04 -15.74
N ALA A 9 48.07 -44.28 -15.68
CA ALA A 9 47.46 -43.86 -14.42
C ALA A 9 46.00 -43.42 -14.67
N GLU A 10 45.10 -44.17 -14.07
CA GLU A 10 43.65 -44.10 -14.22
C GLU A 10 43.06 -43.10 -13.21
N LYS A 11 42.32 -42.08 -13.70
CA LYS A 11 41.24 -41.44 -12.93
C LYS A 11 40.09 -41.07 -13.86
N ASN A 12 39.34 -42.11 -14.21
CA ASN A 12 37.97 -42.09 -14.73
C ASN A 12 37.05 -41.24 -13.80
N ARG A 13 35.96 -40.57 -14.22
CA ARG A 13 35.23 -40.56 -15.50
C ARG A 13 34.22 -39.40 -15.55
N ARG A 14 34.25 -38.71 -16.69
CA ARG A 14 33.13 -38.42 -17.62
C ARG A 14 31.99 -37.49 -17.20
N GLN A 15 31.99 -36.32 -17.85
CA GLN A 15 30.78 -35.73 -18.44
C GLN A 15 30.24 -36.63 -19.55
N LEU A 16 28.91 -36.64 -19.77
CA LEU A 16 28.29 -37.00 -21.05
C LEU A 16 26.88 -36.40 -21.17
N HIS A 17 26.59 -35.89 -22.36
CA HIS A 17 25.38 -35.22 -22.80
C HIS A 17 24.22 -36.16 -23.14
N ALA A 18 23.04 -35.52 -23.23
CA ALA A 18 21.91 -35.77 -24.12
C ALA A 18 20.90 -36.86 -23.73
N LEU A 19 19.62 -36.47 -23.65
CA LEU A 19 18.62 -36.94 -24.62
C LEU A 19 17.32 -36.10 -24.54
N LEU A 20 16.90 -35.61 -25.70
CA LEU A 20 15.59 -35.03 -25.99
C LEU A 20 14.57 -36.18 -26.08
N HIS A 21 13.42 -36.12 -25.40
CA HIS A 21 12.24 -36.94 -25.72
C HIS A 21 10.96 -36.09 -25.64
N VAL A 22 10.25 -36.10 -26.77
CA VAL A 22 8.93 -35.52 -27.04
C VAL A 22 7.87 -36.22 -26.19
N GLY A 23 6.96 -35.46 -25.58
CA GLY A 23 5.81 -35.99 -24.83
C GLY A 23 4.61 -35.04 -24.92
N ALA A 24 3.54 -35.58 -25.49
CA ALA A 24 2.24 -35.00 -25.85
C ALA A 24 1.72 -33.76 -25.07
N LEU A 25 1.26 -32.78 -25.86
CA LEU A 25 0.34 -31.71 -25.48
C LEU A 25 -1.03 -32.30 -25.12
N ALA A 26 -1.35 -32.39 -23.83
CA ALA A 26 -2.71 -32.61 -23.37
C ALA A 26 -3.42 -31.25 -23.25
N MET A 27 -4.25 -30.91 -24.25
CA MET A 27 -5.22 -29.82 -24.15
C MET A 27 -6.29 -30.24 -23.14
N ALA A 28 -6.13 -29.83 -21.88
CA ALA A 28 -7.21 -29.91 -20.91
C ALA A 28 -8.28 -28.89 -21.29
N VAL A 29 -9.44 -29.37 -21.68
CA VAL A 29 -10.66 -28.56 -21.89
C VAL A 29 -11.12 -28.07 -20.50
N PRO A 30 -11.17 -26.76 -20.22
CA PRO A 30 -11.86 -26.30 -19.04
C PRO A 30 -13.36 -26.26 -19.37
N THR A 31 -14.09 -27.33 -19.05
CA THR A 31 -15.52 -27.19 -18.74
C THR A 31 -15.64 -26.91 -17.25
N ILE A 32 -15.51 -25.63 -16.90
CA ILE A 32 -16.03 -25.11 -15.64
C ILE A 32 -16.85 -23.88 -16.01
N ASP A 33 -18.14 -24.15 -16.14
CA ASP A 33 -19.22 -23.20 -16.06
C ASP A 33 -19.23 -22.61 -14.63
N ALA A 34 -18.29 -21.71 -14.35
CA ALA A 34 -18.24 -20.90 -13.14
C ALA A 34 -17.24 -19.76 -13.37
N LEU A 35 -17.69 -18.74 -14.07
CA LEU A 35 -17.40 -17.36 -13.69
C LEU A 35 -18.62 -16.56 -14.13
N SER A 36 -19.75 -16.87 -13.48
CA SER A 36 -20.77 -15.86 -13.29
C SER A 36 -20.06 -14.75 -12.53
N ALA A 37 -19.61 -13.74 -13.28
CA ALA A 37 -19.41 -12.42 -12.72
C ALA A 37 -20.78 -12.00 -12.21
N GLU A 38 -21.11 -12.43 -10.98
CA GLU A 38 -22.02 -11.68 -10.14
C GLU A 38 -21.32 -10.34 -9.90
N ALA A 39 -21.45 -9.46 -10.89
CA ALA A 39 -21.65 -8.07 -10.58
C ALA A 39 -22.83 -8.06 -9.61
N ASP A 40 -22.50 -8.05 -8.32
CA ASP A 40 -23.39 -7.54 -7.30
C ASP A 40 -23.66 -6.10 -7.74
N GLU A 41 -24.70 -5.91 -8.56
CA GLU A 41 -25.44 -4.67 -8.57
C GLU A 41 -25.95 -4.55 -7.14
N SER A 42 -25.09 -4.00 -6.28
CA SER A 42 -25.43 -3.64 -4.93
C SER A 42 -26.68 -2.80 -5.07
N VAL A 43 -27.83 -3.36 -4.69
CA VAL A 43 -29.08 -2.60 -4.64
C VAL A 43 -28.74 -1.39 -3.78
N LYS A 44 -28.61 -0.22 -4.41
CA LYS A 44 -28.04 0.97 -3.77
C LYS A 44 -28.92 1.30 -2.57
N ARG A 45 -28.47 0.90 -1.38
CA ARG A 45 -29.25 1.05 -0.15
C ARG A 45 -29.20 2.51 0.24
N ASP A 46 -30.36 3.07 0.57
CA ASP A 46 -30.40 4.40 1.13
C ASP A 46 -29.89 4.35 2.58
N LYS A 47 -28.71 4.93 2.78
CA LYS A 47 -28.02 5.04 4.06
C LYS A 47 -28.04 6.46 4.63
N SER A 48 -28.76 7.38 3.99
CA SER A 48 -28.77 8.81 4.36
C SER A 48 -29.26 9.09 5.78
N LYS A 49 -30.05 8.17 6.35
CA LYS A 49 -30.57 8.25 7.72
C LYS A 49 -29.54 7.92 8.82
N TYR A 50 -28.48 7.19 8.50
CA TYR A 50 -27.51 6.73 9.50
C TYR A 50 -26.55 7.85 9.88
N THR A 51 -26.17 7.87 11.15
CA THR A 51 -25.31 8.88 11.76
C THR A 51 -24.31 8.24 12.70
N LEU A 52 -23.41 9.04 13.29
CA LEU A 52 -22.48 8.59 14.33
C LEU A 52 -23.17 7.82 15.48
N PHE A 53 -24.42 8.18 15.83
CA PHE A 53 -25.17 7.60 16.96
C PHE A 53 -26.28 6.63 16.53
N ASP A 54 -26.53 6.50 15.22
CA ASP A 54 -27.41 5.51 14.62
C ASP A 54 -26.63 4.84 13.47
N PRO A 55 -25.77 3.85 13.79
CA PRO A 55 -24.75 3.38 12.87
C PRO A 55 -25.34 2.58 11.69
N THR A 56 -24.65 2.63 10.54
CA THR A 56 -24.99 1.77 9.40
C THR A 56 -24.92 0.29 9.81
N PRO A 57 -25.92 -0.57 9.49
CA PRO A 57 -25.83 -2.00 9.75
C PRO A 57 -24.59 -2.64 9.10
N ARG A 58 -23.96 -3.60 9.78
CA ARG A 58 -22.68 -4.20 9.35
C ARG A 58 -22.79 -4.85 7.97
N GLU A 59 -23.92 -5.49 7.70
CA GLU A 59 -24.24 -6.13 6.42
C GLU A 59 -24.39 -5.13 5.27
N TRP A 60 -24.53 -3.83 5.57
CA TRP A 60 -24.62 -2.76 4.57
C TRP A 60 -23.34 -1.94 4.50
N MET A 61 -22.31 -2.26 5.29
CA MET A 61 -21.04 -1.55 5.21
C MET A 61 -20.42 -1.73 3.83
N ARG A 62 -19.82 -0.66 3.35
CA ARG A 62 -19.01 -0.67 2.13
C ARG A 62 -17.67 -1.36 2.42
N GLU A 63 -17.01 -1.79 1.36
CA GLU A 63 -15.66 -2.34 1.47
C GLU A 63 -14.69 -1.30 2.04
N LEU A 64 -13.71 -1.78 2.82
CA LEU A 64 -12.71 -0.94 3.45
C LEU A 64 -11.82 -0.28 2.38
N GLN A 65 -11.79 1.05 2.37
CA GLN A 65 -10.90 1.84 1.52
C GLN A 65 -9.82 2.48 2.38
N THR A 66 -8.57 2.10 2.17
CA THR A 66 -7.44 2.61 2.96
C THR A 66 -6.77 3.76 2.22
N ASP A 67 -6.49 4.84 2.93
CA ASP A 67 -5.71 5.95 2.40
C ASP A 67 -4.19 5.69 2.54
N ARG A 68 -3.79 4.66 3.31
CA ARG A 68 -2.44 4.41 3.90
C ARG A 68 -1.97 5.66 4.64
N PRO A 69 -1.51 5.61 5.91
CA PRO A 69 -1.44 6.83 6.73
C PRO A 69 -0.84 8.04 5.99
N ASP A 70 -1.74 8.91 5.52
CA ASP A 70 -1.43 10.12 4.76
C ASP A 70 -0.53 9.95 3.51
N LYS A 71 -0.67 8.84 2.76
CA LYS A 71 0.11 8.58 1.53
C LYS A 71 -0.72 8.65 0.26
N THR A 72 -1.99 8.27 0.32
CA THR A 72 -2.94 8.39 -0.78
C THR A 72 -4.22 9.00 -0.26
N GLU A 73 -5.01 9.59 -1.15
CA GLU A 73 -6.31 10.15 -0.78
C GLU A 73 -7.38 9.50 -1.66
N SER A 74 -8.35 8.86 -1.02
CA SER A 74 -9.52 8.31 -1.68
C SER A 74 -10.74 9.23 -1.51
N PRO A 75 -11.68 9.23 -2.46
CA PRO A 75 -12.90 10.02 -2.32
C PRO A 75 -13.90 9.43 -1.31
N PHE A 76 -13.63 8.23 -0.78
CA PHE A 76 -14.57 7.47 0.02
C PHE A 76 -14.49 7.84 1.50
N THR A 77 -15.64 7.81 2.17
CA THR A 77 -15.72 8.02 3.62
C THR A 77 -16.00 6.72 4.36
N VAL A 78 -15.70 6.71 5.66
CA VAL A 78 -16.12 5.64 6.56
C VAL A 78 -17.63 5.65 6.74
N ASP A 79 -18.26 4.47 6.83
CA ASP A 79 -19.69 4.35 7.14
C ASP A 79 -20.05 5.00 8.48
N ALA A 80 -21.25 5.57 8.54
CA ALA A 80 -21.77 6.23 9.74
C ALA A 80 -21.63 5.34 10.99
N GLY A 81 -21.07 5.90 12.06
CA GLY A 81 -20.89 5.22 13.35
C GLY A 81 -19.76 4.20 13.41
N HIS A 82 -18.97 4.04 12.33
CA HIS A 82 -17.84 3.11 12.28
C HIS A 82 -16.50 3.84 12.38
N PHE A 83 -15.48 3.08 12.77
CA PHE A 83 -14.12 3.57 12.94
C PHE A 83 -13.16 2.81 12.04
N GLN A 84 -12.17 3.52 11.54
CA GLN A 84 -11.08 2.94 10.77
C GLN A 84 -9.75 3.45 11.33
N VAL A 85 -8.81 2.53 11.54
CA VAL A 85 -7.48 2.82 12.06
C VAL A 85 -6.48 2.38 11.00
N GLU A 86 -5.72 3.34 10.51
CA GLU A 86 -4.61 3.09 9.61
C GLU A 86 -3.32 3.46 10.33
N ALA A 87 -2.29 2.61 10.26
CA ALA A 87 -0.99 2.89 10.85
C ALA A 87 0.13 2.17 10.08
N ASP A 88 1.30 2.78 10.04
CA ASP A 88 2.53 2.17 9.54
C ASP A 88 3.45 1.85 10.71
N ILE A 89 4.26 0.79 10.64
CA ILE A 89 5.24 0.53 11.72
C ILE A 89 6.42 1.50 11.62
N LEU A 90 6.93 1.71 10.41
CA LEU A 90 8.12 2.52 10.14
C LEU A 90 8.04 3.17 8.77
N ASN A 91 8.30 4.46 8.71
CA ASN A 91 8.52 5.22 7.49
C ASN A 91 9.95 5.76 7.47
N TYR A 92 10.61 5.66 6.32
CA TYR A 92 11.93 6.24 6.07
C TYR A 92 11.91 7.03 4.77
N ALA A 93 12.32 8.28 4.82
CA ALA A 93 12.48 9.14 3.66
C ALA A 93 13.91 9.67 3.57
N TYR A 94 14.41 9.74 2.34
CA TYR A 94 15.75 10.19 2.02
C TYR A 94 15.71 11.22 0.90
N ASP A 95 16.06 12.46 1.21
CA ASP A 95 16.09 13.55 0.26
C ASP A 95 17.51 14.09 0.05
N ARG A 96 17.89 14.21 -1.22
CA ARG A 96 19.16 14.78 -1.69
C ARG A 96 18.94 15.91 -2.71
N HIS A 97 17.71 16.37 -2.85
CA HIS A 97 17.34 17.37 -3.83
C HIS A 97 17.94 18.72 -3.46
N ASN A 98 18.70 19.31 -4.38
CA ASN A 98 19.57 20.44 -4.10
C ASN A 98 19.33 21.58 -5.11
N ALA A 99 18.07 21.99 -5.27
CA ALA A 99 17.68 23.06 -6.19
C ALA A 99 18.35 24.41 -5.86
N ALA A 100 18.62 24.67 -4.58
CA ALA A 100 19.27 25.89 -4.10
C ALA A 100 20.82 25.84 -4.13
N ARG A 101 21.42 24.72 -4.57
CA ARG A 101 22.88 24.46 -4.52
C ARG A 101 23.51 24.58 -3.12
N THR A 102 22.73 24.41 -2.07
CA THR A 102 23.17 24.43 -0.66
C THR A 102 23.81 23.12 -0.18
N ASP A 103 23.88 22.10 -1.03
CA ASP A 103 24.51 20.79 -0.72
C ASP A 103 23.98 20.17 0.56
N THR A 104 22.65 20.08 0.64
CA THR A 104 21.94 19.55 1.80
C THR A 104 21.39 18.16 1.54
N ARG A 105 21.48 17.27 2.54
CA ARG A 105 20.87 15.94 2.57
C ARG A 105 19.95 15.84 3.78
N VAL A 106 18.73 15.36 3.59
CA VAL A 106 17.73 15.20 4.66
C VAL A 106 17.32 13.74 4.81
N GLU A 107 17.32 13.25 6.04
CA GLU A 107 16.82 11.92 6.39
C GLU A 107 15.68 12.06 7.40
N THR A 108 14.54 11.44 7.10
CA THR A 108 13.38 11.45 7.98
C THR A 108 13.02 10.02 8.35
N VAL A 109 12.83 9.77 9.65
CA VAL A 109 12.29 8.52 10.18
C VAL A 109 11.03 8.84 10.97
N SER A 110 9.93 8.15 10.65
CA SER A 110 8.70 8.19 11.44
C SER A 110 8.36 6.79 11.94
N ILE A 111 7.98 6.67 13.21
CA ILE A 111 7.55 5.39 13.81
C ILE A 111 6.08 5.52 14.13
N ALA A 112 5.29 4.49 13.81
CA ALA A 112 3.87 4.45 14.15
C ALA A 112 3.08 5.73 13.79
N PRO A 113 3.22 6.34 12.59
CA PRO A 113 2.27 7.36 12.18
C PRO A 113 0.89 6.71 11.98
N MET A 114 -0.17 7.42 12.36
CA MET A 114 -1.53 6.90 12.36
C MET A 114 -2.51 7.86 11.70
N ASN A 115 -3.54 7.31 11.05
CA ASN A 115 -4.73 8.05 10.65
C ASN A 115 -5.96 7.35 11.25
N LEU A 116 -6.65 8.04 12.17
CA LEU A 116 -7.84 7.55 12.84
C LEU A 116 -9.06 8.20 12.21
N LYS A 117 -10.01 7.41 11.72
CA LYS A 117 -11.20 7.92 11.03
C LYS A 117 -12.47 7.48 11.72
N VAL A 118 -13.49 8.34 11.69
CA VAL A 118 -14.83 8.04 12.18
C VAL A 118 -15.89 8.58 11.22
N GLY A 119 -16.82 7.71 10.81
CA GLY A 119 -17.95 8.10 9.96
C GLY A 119 -19.00 8.87 10.74
N LEU A 120 -19.23 10.13 10.38
CA LEU A 120 -20.26 10.98 11.01
C LEU A 120 -21.64 10.77 10.38
N ARG A 121 -21.67 10.55 9.06
CA ARG A 121 -22.83 10.22 8.23
C ARG A 121 -22.39 9.24 7.14
N ASN A 122 -23.31 8.84 6.27
CA ASN A 122 -22.98 8.01 5.10
C ASN A 122 -22.02 8.69 4.12
N ASP A 123 -21.87 10.01 4.15
CA ASP A 123 -21.09 10.80 3.19
C ASP A 123 -20.04 11.70 3.82
N VAL A 124 -19.85 11.65 5.15
CA VAL A 124 -18.92 12.52 5.88
C VAL A 124 -18.16 11.72 6.92
N ASP A 125 -16.84 11.86 6.94
CA ASP A 125 -15.99 11.38 8.04
C ASP A 125 -15.14 12.49 8.66
N LEU A 126 -14.70 12.24 9.89
CA LEU A 126 -13.70 13.02 10.60
C LEU A 126 -12.44 12.17 10.76
N GLN A 127 -11.27 12.78 10.55
CA GLN A 127 -9.98 12.09 10.58
C GLN A 127 -8.99 12.79 11.50
N LEU A 128 -8.22 12.01 12.25
CA LEU A 128 -7.14 12.46 13.13
C LEU A 128 -5.84 11.79 12.70
N GLY A 129 -4.96 12.57 12.09
CA GLY A 129 -3.58 12.20 11.79
C GLY A 129 -2.66 12.43 12.98
N LEU A 130 -1.84 11.45 13.32
CA LEU A 130 -0.90 11.49 14.44
C LEU A 130 0.49 11.05 13.99
N GLU A 131 1.47 11.93 14.15
CA GLU A 131 2.88 11.57 14.00
C GLU A 131 3.51 11.27 15.37
N THR A 132 3.41 10.02 15.81
CA THR A 132 3.77 9.64 17.19
C THR A 132 5.25 9.81 17.52
N TYR A 133 6.13 9.59 16.53
CA TYR A 133 7.54 9.91 16.62
C TYR A 133 8.11 10.27 15.25
N LEU A 134 8.79 11.41 15.18
CA LEU A 134 9.47 11.93 14.01
C LEU A 134 10.95 12.23 14.36
N SER A 135 11.87 11.85 13.48
CA SER A 135 13.28 12.19 13.55
C SER A 135 13.77 12.71 12.21
N VAL A 136 14.14 13.99 12.15
CA VAL A 136 14.72 14.62 10.96
C VAL A 136 16.21 14.88 11.20
N ARG A 137 17.05 14.45 10.26
CA ARG A 137 18.48 14.77 10.22
C ARG A 137 18.76 15.59 8.97
N THR A 138 19.42 16.72 9.14
CA THR A 138 19.83 17.59 8.04
C THR A 138 21.34 17.65 8.03
N HIS A 139 21.93 17.14 6.96
CA HIS A 139 23.35 17.17 6.69
C HIS A 139 23.64 18.34 5.75
N ASP A 140 24.43 19.30 6.21
CA ASP A 140 25.06 20.30 5.36
C ASP A 140 26.41 19.73 4.91
N LEU A 141 26.53 19.43 3.62
CA LEU A 141 27.71 18.80 3.04
C LEU A 141 28.85 19.81 2.80
N ALA A 142 28.53 21.11 2.69
CA ALA A 142 29.53 22.16 2.52
C ALA A 142 30.28 22.43 3.84
N SER A 143 29.56 22.46 4.97
CA SER A 143 30.17 22.65 6.29
C SER A 143 30.48 21.33 7.03
N GLY A 144 29.94 20.20 6.57
CA GLY A 144 30.00 18.91 7.26
C GLY A 144 29.11 18.83 8.50
N THR A 145 28.30 19.85 8.77
CA THR A 145 27.47 19.94 9.97
C THR A 145 26.26 19.01 9.85
N VAL A 146 25.89 18.36 10.96
CA VAL A 146 24.67 17.55 11.05
C VAL A 146 23.77 18.12 12.12
N GLN A 147 22.58 18.58 11.70
CA GLN A 147 21.51 18.97 12.60
C GLN A 147 20.51 17.85 12.75
N ARG A 148 19.94 17.72 13.95
CA ARG A 148 19.04 16.63 14.26
C ARG A 148 17.92 17.07 15.19
N ASN A 149 16.68 16.92 14.71
CA ASN A 149 15.46 17.20 15.46
C ASN A 149 14.68 15.92 15.67
N ARG A 150 14.17 15.67 16.89
CA ARG A 150 13.32 14.52 17.20
C ARG A 150 12.21 14.88 18.17
N GLY A 151 11.06 14.25 18.03
CA GLY A 151 9.95 14.43 18.96
C GLY A 151 8.66 13.84 18.43
N PHE A 152 7.55 14.25 19.05
CA PHE A 152 6.22 14.09 18.48
C PHE A 152 6.10 15.05 17.28
N GLY A 153 5.55 14.57 16.18
CA GLY A 153 5.32 15.39 14.98
C GLY A 153 3.98 16.11 15.05
N ASP A 154 3.32 16.28 13.91
CA ASP A 154 2.07 17.01 13.86
C ASP A 154 0.86 16.19 14.32
N VAL A 155 -0.16 16.90 14.81
CA VAL A 155 -1.52 16.39 14.99
C VAL A 155 -2.42 17.11 13.99
N LEU A 156 -3.03 16.36 13.09
CA LEU A 156 -3.87 16.93 12.04
C LEU A 156 -5.31 16.46 12.19
N LEU A 157 -6.24 17.42 12.28
CA LEU A 157 -7.68 17.14 12.24
C LEU A 157 -8.23 17.50 10.86
N ARG A 158 -8.92 16.56 10.21
CA ARG A 158 -9.55 16.76 8.89
C ARG A 158 -11.00 16.30 8.89
N ALA A 159 -11.79 16.89 8.00
CA ALA A 159 -13.10 16.40 7.64
C ALA A 159 -13.10 16.08 6.14
N LYS A 160 -13.67 14.93 5.77
CA LYS A 160 -13.86 14.53 4.38
C LYS A 160 -15.36 14.48 4.09
N TRP A 161 -15.75 15.03 2.95
CA TRP A 161 -17.10 14.90 2.43
C TRP A 161 -17.05 14.23 1.05
N ASN A 162 -17.78 13.14 0.88
CA ASN A 162 -18.02 12.53 -0.42
C ASN A 162 -19.24 13.20 -1.08
N ALA A 163 -19.04 13.85 -2.21
CA ALA A 163 -20.13 14.48 -2.96
C ALA A 163 -20.92 13.45 -3.79
N TRP A 164 -20.24 12.44 -4.36
CA TRP A 164 -20.87 11.30 -5.02
C TRP A 164 -19.95 10.08 -5.13
N GLY A 165 -20.58 8.95 -5.45
CA GLY A 165 -19.90 7.68 -5.73
C GLY A 165 -19.56 6.87 -4.49
N ASN A 166 -19.92 7.33 -3.28
CA ASN A 166 -19.53 6.63 -2.05
C ASN A 166 -20.03 5.18 -2.00
N ASP A 167 -21.25 4.91 -2.50
CA ASP A 167 -21.88 3.57 -2.53
C ASP A 167 -21.75 2.93 -3.93
N GLY A 168 -20.66 3.22 -4.65
CA GLY A 168 -20.43 2.71 -6.00
C GLY A 168 -20.91 3.63 -7.12
N GLY A 169 -20.84 3.12 -8.36
CA GLY A 169 -20.97 3.88 -9.59
C GLY A 169 -19.65 3.99 -10.35
N ALA A 170 -19.70 4.54 -11.57
CA ALA A 170 -18.51 4.60 -12.45
C ALA A 170 -17.46 5.62 -12.02
N THR A 171 -17.83 6.61 -11.18
CA THR A 171 -16.93 7.66 -10.69
C THR A 171 -17.28 8.03 -9.25
N ALA A 172 -16.32 8.60 -8.54
CA ALA A 172 -16.51 9.14 -7.20
C ALA A 172 -15.72 10.44 -7.02
N PHE A 173 -16.21 11.30 -6.14
CA PHE A 173 -15.56 12.57 -5.82
C PHE A 173 -15.79 12.94 -4.37
N GLY A 174 -14.71 13.33 -3.71
CA GLY A 174 -14.70 13.81 -2.35
C GLY A 174 -13.86 15.06 -2.22
N VAL A 175 -14.17 15.85 -1.20
CA VAL A 175 -13.47 17.09 -0.86
C VAL A 175 -12.96 16.97 0.57
N MET A 176 -11.70 17.37 0.76
CA MET A 176 -11.03 17.47 2.05
C MET A 176 -9.98 18.59 1.99
N PRO A 177 -9.69 19.26 3.11
CA PRO A 177 -8.70 20.33 3.20
C PRO A 177 -7.26 19.81 3.26
#